data_AF-A0AAP0IYQ1-F1
#
_entry.id   AF-A0AAP0IYQ1-F1
#
_cell.length_a   1.000
_cell.length_b   1.000
_cell.length_c   1.000
_cell.angle_alpha   90.00
_cell.angle_beta   90.00
_cell.angle_gamma   90.00
#
_symmetry.space_group_name_H-M   'P 1'
#
loop_
_entity.id
_entity.type
_entity.pdbx_description
1 polymer ?
#
loop_
_entity_poly.entity_id
_entity_poly.type
_entity_poly.pdbx_seq_one_letter_code
_entity_poly.pdbx_strand_id
1 'polypeptide(L)'
;MIDHLYGTKPCPAPTLDISSTPNPEYEEWESKDNYLICWLLNSLTPDVAQQVVGHPTCHSTWTAIEDICGAHNRAKIQICRTNLQTTRKAGRVFPRCVIPCVYVH
;
A
#
# COMPACT_ATOMS: atom_id res chain seq x y z
N MET A 1 20.29 -3.79 5.82
CA MET A 1 19.03 -4.52 6.14
C MET A 1 17.87 -3.86 5.40
N ILE A 2 17.69 -2.54 5.57
CA ILE A 2 16.78 -1.73 4.75
C ILE A 2 17.07 -1.80 3.24
N ASP A 3 18.32 -2.09 2.86
CA ASP A 3 18.75 -2.23 1.48
C ASP A 3 17.99 -3.34 0.70
N HIS A 4 17.57 -4.40 1.39
CA HIS A 4 16.78 -5.47 0.77
C HIS A 4 15.33 -5.02 0.49
N LEU A 5 14.76 -4.16 1.34
CA LEU A 5 13.41 -3.61 1.15
C LEU A 5 13.33 -2.71 -0.08
N TYR A 6 14.35 -1.87 -0.30
CA TYR A 6 14.39 -0.94 -1.45
C TYR A 6 14.96 -1.58 -2.72
N GLY A 7 15.32 -2.86 -2.71
CA GLY A 7 15.90 -3.54 -3.87
C GLY A 7 17.28 -3.02 -4.26
N THR A 8 17.98 -2.32 -3.36
CA THR A 8 19.33 -1.81 -3.64
C THR A 8 20.38 -2.92 -3.62
N LYS A 9 20.06 -4.09 -3.06
CA LYS A 9 20.84 -5.33 -3.18
C LYS A 9 20.15 -6.33 -4.10
N PRO A 10 20.54 -6.43 -5.38
CA PRO A 10 19.98 -7.42 -6.30
C PRO A 10 20.28 -8.84 -5.82
N CYS A 11 19.39 -9.77 -6.14
CA CYS A 11 19.57 -11.19 -5.86
C CYS A 11 20.85 -11.69 -6.57
N PRO A 12 21.86 -12.20 -5.84
CA PRO A 12 23.07 -12.74 -6.44
C PRO A 12 22.77 -14.03 -7.21
N ALA A 13 23.67 -14.45 -8.10
CA ALA A 13 23.49 -15.71 -8.81
C ALA A 13 23.51 -16.90 -7.82
N PRO A 14 22.60 -17.88 -7.96
CA PRO A 14 22.54 -19.05 -7.06
C PRO A 14 23.76 -19.97 -7.19
N THR A 15 24.52 -19.85 -8.26
CA THR A 15 25.68 -20.67 -8.60
C THR A 15 26.81 -19.78 -9.08
N LEU A 16 28.04 -20.05 -8.64
CA LEU A 16 29.21 -19.23 -8.97
C LEU A 16 29.69 -19.44 -10.43
N ASP A 17 29.39 -20.61 -11.03
CA ASP A 17 29.92 -21.05 -12.32
C ASP A 17 29.21 -22.33 -12.85
N ILE A 18 29.61 -22.80 -14.05
CA ILE A 18 29.07 -24.00 -14.73
C ILE A 18 29.25 -25.28 -13.88
N SER A 19 30.13 -25.28 -12.89
CA SER A 19 30.40 -26.44 -12.02
C SER A 19 29.29 -26.75 -11.00
N SER A 20 28.14 -26.06 -11.05
CA SER A 20 27.04 -26.24 -10.09
C SER A 20 27.42 -25.97 -8.63
N THR A 21 28.48 -25.19 -8.39
CA THR A 21 28.93 -24.83 -7.05
C THR A 21 27.95 -23.83 -6.40
N PRO A 22 27.29 -24.17 -5.28
CA PRO A 22 26.34 -23.26 -4.62
C PRO A 22 27.04 -21.98 -4.17
N ASN A 23 26.39 -20.84 -4.39
CA ASN A 23 26.92 -19.54 -3.98
C ASN A 23 26.56 -19.27 -2.49
N PRO A 24 27.54 -19.18 -1.57
CA PRO A 24 27.26 -18.86 -0.17
C PRO A 24 26.67 -17.46 0.02
N GLU A 25 26.97 -16.50 -0.88
CA GLU A 25 26.37 -15.16 -0.83
C GLU A 25 24.87 -15.19 -1.15
N TYR A 26 24.42 -16.14 -1.99
CA TYR A 26 23.01 -16.34 -2.28
C TYR A 26 22.25 -16.86 -1.05
N GLU A 27 22.80 -17.85 -0.35
CA GLU A 27 22.19 -18.41 0.86
C GLU A 27 22.07 -17.35 1.98
N GLU A 28 23.11 -16.53 2.16
CA GLU A 28 23.07 -15.43 3.13
C GLU A 28 22.05 -14.36 2.73
N TRP A 29 21.97 -14.05 1.44
CA TRP A 29 20.98 -13.10 0.90
C TRP A 29 19.55 -13.63 1.09
N GLU A 30 19.28 -14.87 0.73
CA GLU A 30 17.97 -15.52 0.83
C GLU A 30 17.51 -15.62 2.28
N SER A 31 18.41 -15.97 3.21
CA SER A 31 18.10 -16.03 4.64
C SER A 31 17.65 -14.67 5.18
N LYS A 32 18.32 -13.58 4.76
CA LYS A 32 17.96 -12.21 5.15
C LYS A 32 16.66 -11.77 4.50
N ASP A 33 16.45 -12.11 3.23
CA ASP A 33 15.25 -11.75 2.48
C ASP A 33 14.01 -12.42 3.09
N ASN A 34 14.07 -13.72 3.34
CA ASN A 34 13.00 -14.48 3.99
C ASN A 34 12.71 -14.01 5.42
N TYR A 35 13.75 -13.68 6.20
CA TYR A 35 13.56 -13.10 7.53
C TYR A 35 12.75 -11.80 7.47
N LEU A 36 13.07 -10.91 6.53
CA LEU A 36 12.36 -9.65 6.35
C LEU A 36 10.93 -9.86 5.86
N ILE A 37 10.68 -10.80 4.93
CA ILE A 37 9.32 -11.18 4.51
C ILE A 37 8.50 -11.64 5.73
N CYS A 38 9.04 -12.55 6.54
CA CYS A 38 8.38 -13.03 7.75
C CYS A 38 8.09 -11.88 8.71
N TRP A 39 9.06 -10.98 8.94
CA TRP A 39 8.86 -9.82 9.80
C TRP A 39 7.77 -8.87 9.27
N LEU A 40 7.77 -8.59 7.96
CA LEU A 40 6.74 -7.79 7.32
C LEU A 40 5.35 -8.41 7.50
N LEU A 41 5.20 -9.70 7.16
CA LEU A 41 3.92 -10.40 7.27
C LEU A 41 3.37 -10.42 8.70
N ASN A 42 4.24 -10.56 9.71
CA ASN A 42 3.84 -10.53 11.12
C ASN A 42 3.50 -9.12 11.63
N SER A 43 3.98 -8.07 10.96
CA SER A 43 3.65 -6.68 11.32
C SER A 43 2.29 -6.21 10.76
N LEU A 44 1.73 -6.96 9.81
CA LEU A 44 0.49 -6.62 9.11
C LEU A 44 -0.74 -7.27 9.76
N THR A 45 -1.92 -6.75 9.43
CA THR A 45 -3.17 -7.45 9.75
C THR A 45 -3.31 -8.70 8.87
N PRO A 46 -3.98 -9.77 9.35
CA PRO A 46 -4.12 -11.01 8.60
C PRO A 46 -4.69 -10.82 7.19
N ASP A 47 -5.66 -9.92 7.03
CA ASP A 47 -6.29 -9.61 5.74
C ASP A 47 -5.30 -9.01 4.72
N VAL A 48 -4.43 -8.09 5.16
CA VAL A 48 -3.41 -7.49 4.28
C VAL A 48 -2.29 -8.48 4.04
N ALA A 49 -1.88 -9.25 5.06
CA ALA A 49 -0.87 -10.29 4.94
C ALA A 49 -1.27 -11.37 3.91
N GLN A 50 -2.54 -11.79 3.90
CA GLN A 50 -3.07 -12.74 2.90
C GLN A 50 -3.04 -12.21 1.46
N GLN A 51 -3.10 -10.90 1.26
CA GLN A 51 -3.03 -10.29 -0.07
C GLN A 51 -1.60 -10.21 -0.62
N VAL A 52 -0.59 -10.19 0.25
CA VAL A 52 0.83 -10.03 -0.13
C VAL A 52 1.66 -11.30 0.06
N VAL A 53 1.06 -12.39 0.54
CA VAL A 53 1.75 -13.67 0.69
C VAL A 53 2.05 -14.29 -0.70
N GLY A 54 3.22 -14.90 -0.85
CA GLY A 54 3.62 -15.57 -2.09
C GLY A 54 4.50 -14.74 -3.03
N HIS A 55 4.84 -13.50 -2.64
CA HIS A 55 5.86 -12.74 -3.34
C HIS A 55 7.26 -13.33 -3.11
N PRO A 56 8.08 -13.46 -4.17
CA PRO A 56 9.35 -14.20 -4.11
C PRO A 56 10.48 -13.43 -3.44
N THR A 57 10.35 -12.11 -3.26
CA THR A 57 11.39 -11.28 -2.65
C THR A 57 10.78 -10.28 -1.68
N CYS A 58 11.54 -9.90 -0.66
CA CYS A 58 11.16 -8.85 0.30
C CYS A 58 10.79 -7.55 -0.40
N HIS A 59 11.54 -7.17 -1.43
CA HIS A 59 11.26 -5.98 -2.24
C HIS A 59 9.86 -6.05 -2.89
N SER A 60 9.54 -7.16 -3.56
CA SER A 60 8.21 -7.33 -4.17
C SER A 60 7.08 -7.32 -3.14
N THR A 61 7.29 -7.94 -1.97
CA THR A 61 6.33 -7.91 -0.87
C THR A 61 6.12 -6.48 -0.37
N TRP A 62 7.20 -5.72 -0.18
CA TRP A 62 7.14 -4.32 0.25
C TRP A 62 6.40 -3.44 -0.74
N THR A 63 6.69 -3.55 -2.03
CA THR A 63 5.98 -2.79 -3.08
C THR A 63 4.49 -3.10 -3.11
N ALA A 64 4.10 -4.37 -2.92
CA ALA A 64 2.69 -4.75 -2.84
C ALA A 64 2.00 -4.13 -1.61
N ILE A 65 2.66 -4.11 -0.46
CA ILE A 65 2.18 -3.45 0.76
C ILE A 65 1.97 -1.95 0.50
N GLU A 66 2.95 -1.28 -0.12
CA GLU A 66 2.88 0.14 -0.45
C GLU A 66 1.70 0.46 -1.37
N ASP A 67 1.43 -0.36 -2.38
CA ASP A 67 0.31 -0.13 -3.29
C ASP A 67 -1.04 -0.31 -2.59
N ILE A 68 -1.22 -1.40 -1.82
CA ILE A 68 -2.45 -1.66 -1.07
C ILE A 68 -2.71 -0.53 -0.07
N CYS A 69 -1.71 -0.16 0.72
CA CYS A 69 -1.83 0.92 1.69
C CYS A 69 -2.06 2.27 1.01
N GLY A 70 -1.39 2.52 -0.11
CA GLY A 70 -1.58 3.70 -0.94
C GLY A 70 -3.01 3.80 -1.47
N ALA A 71 -3.56 2.72 -2.01
CA ALA A 71 -4.93 2.64 -2.51
C ALA A 71 -5.95 2.88 -1.39
N HIS A 72 -5.77 2.22 -0.24
CA HIS A 72 -6.62 2.42 0.94
C HIS A 72 -6.58 3.86 1.44
N ASN A 73 -5.41 4.48 1.51
CA ASN A 73 -5.28 5.87 1.93
C ASN A 73 -5.96 6.83 0.95
N ARG A 74 -5.74 6.65 -0.37
CA ARG A 74 -6.41 7.46 -1.39
C ARG A 74 -7.93 7.34 -1.32
N ALA A 75 -8.46 6.14 -1.13
CA ALA A 75 -9.89 5.89 -0.97
C ALA A 75 -10.45 6.60 0.28
N LYS A 76 -9.77 6.47 1.43
CA LYS A 76 -10.15 7.16 2.68
C LYS A 76 -10.17 8.67 2.52
N ILE A 77 -9.14 9.24 1.88
CA ILE A 77 -9.08 10.68 1.58
C ILE A 77 -10.27 11.11 0.73
N GLN A 78 -10.62 10.33 -0.30
CA GLN A 78 -11.75 10.64 -1.16
C GLN A 78 -13.09 10.56 -0.42
N ILE A 79 -13.29 9.55 0.43
CA ILE A 79 -14.47 9.43 1.28
C ILE A 79 -14.57 10.64 2.22
N CYS A 80 -13.48 11.03 2.87
CA CYS A 80 -13.45 12.21 3.74
C CYS A 80 -13.81 13.49 2.97
N ARG A 81 -13.27 13.69 1.77
CA ARG A 81 -13.63 14.83 0.90
C ARG A 81 -15.11 14.83 0.56
N THR A 82 -15.64 13.68 0.14
CA THR A 82 -17.07 13.53 -0.16
C THR A 82 -17.92 13.87 1.05
N ASN A 83 -17.59 13.34 2.23
CA ASN A 83 -18.30 13.61 3.48
C ASN A 83 -18.29 15.10 3.82
N LEU A 84 -17.16 15.80 3.65
CA LEU A 84 -17.09 17.24 3.86
C LEU A 84 -17.99 18.02 2.89
N GLN A 85 -18.03 17.62 1.61
CA GLN A 85 -18.89 18.27 0.61
C GLN A 85 -20.38 17.97 0.82
N THR A 86 -20.73 16.77 1.27
CA THR A 86 -22.11 16.35 1.53
C THR A 86 -22.61 16.80 2.91
N THR A 87 -21.71 17.17 3.83
CA THR A 87 -22.04 17.85 5.09
C THR A 87 -22.45 19.31 4.80
N ARG A 88 -23.58 19.48 4.10
CA ARG A 88 -24.37 20.69 4.20
C ARG A 88 -24.89 20.76 5.62
N LYS A 89 -24.15 21.46 6.48
CA LYS A 89 -24.62 22.18 7.68
C LYS A 89 -26.02 21.73 8.12
N ALA A 90 -26.09 20.62 8.85
CA ALA A 90 -27.31 20.24 9.55
C ALA A 90 -27.63 21.38 10.52
N GLY A 91 -28.56 22.26 10.13
CA GLY A 91 -28.98 23.38 10.95
C GLY A 91 -29.15 24.73 10.28
N ARG A 92 -29.15 24.86 8.95
CA ARG A 92 -30.01 25.86 8.27
C ARG A 92 -30.39 25.37 6.88
N VAL A 93 -31.65 24.97 6.73
CA VAL A 93 -32.34 25.20 5.47
C VAL A 93 -32.27 26.72 5.28
N PHE A 94 -31.37 27.21 4.43
CA PHE A 94 -31.65 28.49 3.80
C PHE A 94 -32.84 28.20 2.91
N PRO A 95 -34.05 28.71 3.21
CA PRO A 95 -35.09 28.66 2.23
C PRO A 95 -34.49 29.34 1.01
N ARG A 96 -34.35 28.58 -0.07
CA ARG A 96 -34.09 29.15 -1.39
C ARG A 96 -35.14 30.24 -1.50
N CYS A 97 -34.70 31.50 -1.47
CA CYS A 97 -35.58 32.65 -1.53
C CYS A 97 -36.23 32.61 -2.91
N VAL A 98 -37.32 31.85 -3.04
CA VAL A 98 -38.31 32.02 -4.08
C VAL A 98 -39.06 33.26 -3.65
N ILE A 99 -38.47 34.43 -3.94
CA ILE A 99 -39.23 35.66 -4.01
C ILE A 99 -40.23 35.41 -5.14
N PRO A 100 -41.54 35.32 -4.87
CA PRO A 100 -42.50 35.34 -5.95
C PRO A 100 -42.36 36.75 -6.54
N CYS A 101 -41.89 36.85 -7.77
CA CYS A 101 -42.11 38.05 -8.57
C CYS A 101 -43.63 38.19 -8.77
N VAL A 102 -44.31 38.79 -7.79
CA VAL A 102 -45.58 39.45 -8.04
C VAL A 102 -45.25 40.73 -8.81
N TYR A 103 -45.23 40.59 -10.14
CA TYR A 103 -45.21 41.72 -11.05
C TYR A 103 -46.56 42.43 -10.91
N VAL A 104 -46.53 43.58 -10.25
CA VAL A 104 -47.61 44.56 -10.29
C VAL A 104 -47.47 45.26 -11.64
N HIS A 105 -48.39 44.99 -12.57
CA HIS A 105 -49.01 46.08 -13.34
C HIS A 105 -50.38 45.69 -13.89
#